data_AF-A0A554SCX6-F1
#
_entry.id   AF-A0A554SCX6-F1
#
_cell.length_a   1.000
_cell.length_b   1.000
_cell.length_c   1.000
_cell.angle_alpha   90.00
_cell.angle_beta   90.00
_cell.angle_gamma   90.00
#
_symmetry.space_group_name_H-M   'P 1'
#
loop_
_entity.id
_entity.type
_entity.pdbx_description
1 polymer ?
#
loop_
_entity_poly.entity_id
_entity_poly.type
_entity_poly.pdbx_seq_one_letter_code
_entity_poly.pdbx_strand_id
1 'polypeptide(L)'
;MITLGGPRADELEKALSLVPQAMWETLDLSGASSVADRLAGVELVLIAGSGIDTATAEEIALKHKESTFLWSEAIGVKLALQGHPPVTAPLWRG
;
A
#
# COMPACT_ATOMS: atom_id res chain seq x y z
N MET A 1 -3.86 -25.10 13.88
CA MET A 1 -4.73 -24.93 12.70
C MET A 1 -5.90 -24.08 13.16
N ILE A 2 -6.02 -22.85 12.67
CA ILE A 2 -7.15 -21.98 13.04
C ILE A 2 -8.30 -22.36 12.12
N THR A 3 -9.38 -22.92 12.67
CA THR A 3 -10.59 -23.22 11.90
C THR A 3 -11.46 -21.97 11.83
N LEU A 4 -11.88 -21.58 10.63
CA LEU A 4 -12.80 -20.46 10.45
C LEU A 4 -14.23 -20.92 10.79
N GLY A 5 -14.97 -20.12 11.56
CA GLY A 5 -16.36 -20.39 11.92
C GLY A 5 -17.32 -19.40 11.27
N GLY A 6 -18.58 -19.81 11.11
CA GLY A 6 -19.68 -18.95 10.64
C GLY A 6 -20.14 -19.21 9.20
N PRO A 7 -21.17 -18.49 8.74
CA PRO A 7 -21.69 -18.62 7.39
C PRO A 7 -20.59 -18.35 6.35
N ARG A 8 -20.47 -19.21 5.33
CA ARG A 8 -19.46 -19.13 4.25
C ARG A 8 -18.00 -19.32 4.68
N ALA A 9 -17.74 -19.88 5.87
CA ALA A 9 -16.38 -20.21 6.31
C ALA A 9 -15.62 -21.07 5.28
N ASP A 10 -16.26 -22.09 4.71
CA ASP A 10 -15.67 -22.96 3.68
C ASP A 10 -15.27 -22.19 2.41
N GLU A 11 -16.04 -21.17 2.01
CA GLU A 11 -15.71 -20.35 0.85
C GLU A 11 -14.50 -19.45 1.13
N LEU A 12 -14.45 -18.87 2.33
CA LEU A 12 -13.31 -18.05 2.74
C LEU A 12 -12.04 -18.90 2.90
N GLU A 13 -12.13 -20.09 3.49
CA GLU A 13 -10.99 -21.01 3.63
C GLU A 13 -10.43 -21.42 2.26
N LYS A 14 -11.31 -21.72 1.30
CA LYS A 14 -10.93 -21.99 -0.09
C LYS A 14 -10.28 -20.77 -0.76
N ALA A 15 -10.75 -19.55 -0.50
CA ALA A 15 -10.13 -18.36 -1.06
C ALA A 15 -8.75 -18.08 -0.44
N LEU A 16 -8.62 -18.24 0.87
CA LEU A 16 -7.37 -18.01 1.59
C LEU A 16 -6.28 -19.02 1.24
N SER A 17 -6.65 -20.27 0.90
CA SER A 17 -5.67 -21.27 0.46
C SER A 17 -4.98 -20.91 -0.86
N LEU A 18 -5.56 -20.00 -1.65
CA LEU A 18 -4.99 -19.50 -2.90
C LEU A 18 -4.01 -18.33 -2.68
N VAL A 19 -4.05 -17.67 -1.51
CA VAL A 19 -3.24 -16.47 -1.23
C VAL A 19 -1.74 -16.71 -1.41
N PRO A 20 -1.13 -17.79 -0.89
CA PRO A 20 0.31 -18.01 -1.07
C PRO A 20 0.72 -18.09 -2.54
N GLN A 21 -0.08 -18.76 -3.38
CA GLN A 21 0.20 -18.84 -4.81
C GLN A 21 0.07 -17.46 -5.48
N ALA A 22 -1.01 -16.72 -5.18
CA ALA A 22 -1.20 -15.37 -5.70
C ALA A 22 -0.05 -14.41 -5.30
N MET A 23 0.49 -14.55 -4.09
CA MET A 23 1.67 -13.80 -3.65
C MET A 23 2.91 -14.14 -4.48
N TRP A 24 3.18 -15.42 -4.74
CA TRP A 24 4.29 -15.82 -5.60
C TRP A 24 4.16 -15.29 -7.02
N GLU A 25 2.99 -15.45 -7.62
CA GLU A 25 2.70 -14.93 -8.96
C GLU A 25 2.86 -13.41 -9.04
N THR A 26 2.51 -12.69 -7.97
CA THR A 26 2.70 -11.23 -7.87
C THR A 26 4.18 -10.85 -7.81
N LEU A 27 5.01 -11.62 -7.09
CA LEU A 27 6.45 -11.37 -7.00
C LEU A 27 7.16 -11.60 -8.34
N ASP A 28 6.62 -12.50 -9.19
CA ASP A 28 7.15 -12.75 -10.53
C ASP A 28 6.76 -11.66 -11.55
N LEU A 29 5.85 -10.73 -11.19
CA LEU A 29 5.53 -9.59 -12.05
C LEU A 29 6.72 -8.62 -12.12
N SER A 30 7.34 -8.53 -13.30
CA SER A 30 8.38 -7.55 -13.57
C SER A 30 7.81 -6.13 -13.52
N GLY A 31 8.36 -5.26 -12.66
CA GLY A 31 7.95 -3.85 -12.62
C GLY A 31 8.33 -3.09 -11.35
N ALA A 32 8.58 -3.78 -10.24
CA ALA A 32 8.94 -3.14 -8.98
C ALA A 32 10.22 -2.29 -9.10
N SER A 33 11.26 -2.81 -9.77
CA SER A 33 12.54 -2.09 -9.94
C SER A 33 12.41 -0.82 -10.79
N SER A 34 11.62 -0.84 -11.86
CA SER A 34 11.44 0.35 -12.71
C SER A 34 10.63 1.46 -12.02
N VAL A 35 9.72 1.09 -11.12
CA VAL A 35 9.03 2.06 -10.24
C VAL A 35 10.01 2.62 -9.21
N ALA A 36 10.86 1.79 -8.61
CA ALA A 36 11.86 2.24 -7.63
C ALA A 36 12.82 3.29 -8.22
N ASP A 37 13.33 3.07 -9.44
CA ASP A 37 14.22 4.02 -10.11
C ASP A 37 13.55 5.40 -10.31
N ARG A 38 12.25 5.41 -10.60
CA ARG A 38 11.48 6.65 -10.76
C ARG A 38 11.24 7.36 -9.44
N LEU A 39 11.10 6.61 -8.34
CA LEU A 39 10.88 7.17 -7.01
C LEU A 39 12.17 7.67 -6.35
N ALA A 40 13.35 7.18 -6.77
CA ALA A 40 14.63 7.59 -6.18
C ALA A 40 14.93 9.09 -6.31
N GLY A 41 14.31 9.80 -7.26
CA GLY A 41 14.54 11.22 -7.53
C GLY A 41 13.46 12.17 -7.04
N VAL A 42 12.42 11.70 -6.34
CA VAL A 42 11.30 12.56 -5.92
C VAL A 42 11.40 13.00 -4.47
N GLU A 43 10.99 14.22 -4.17
CA GLU A 43 11.00 14.78 -2.81
C GLU A 43 9.79 14.33 -1.97
N LEU A 44 8.70 13.98 -2.64
CA LEU A 44 7.44 13.56 -2.02
C LEU A 44 6.76 12.47 -2.86
N VAL A 45 6.33 11.40 -2.20
CA VAL A 45 5.50 10.34 -2.78
C VAL A 45 4.10 10.37 -2.17
N LEU A 46 3.06 10.53 -2.99
CA LEU A 46 1.67 10.40 -2.53
C LEU A 46 1.09 9.09 -3.05
N ILE A 47 0.59 8.26 -2.13
CA ILE A 47 0.03 6.94 -2.43
C ILE A 47 -1.47 6.97 -2.14
N ALA A 48 -2.28 6.76 -3.17
CA ALA A 48 -3.72 6.79 -3.05
C ALA A 48 -4.31 5.38 -2.99
N GLY A 49 -5.19 5.12 -2.02
CA GLY A 49 -5.91 3.86 -1.86
C GLY A 49 -7.43 4.07 -1.79
N SER A 50 -8.21 3.05 -2.13
CA SER A 50 -9.68 3.10 -2.08
C SER A 50 -10.23 1.87 -1.37
N GLY A 51 -11.25 2.06 -0.54
CA GLY A 51 -11.87 0.96 0.21
C GLY A 51 -10.82 0.23 1.05
N ILE A 52 -10.71 -1.09 0.88
CA ILE A 52 -9.75 -1.93 1.61
C ILE A 52 -8.29 -1.61 1.26
N ASP A 53 -8.03 -1.08 0.06
CA ASP A 53 -6.66 -0.73 -0.38
C ASP A 53 -6.14 0.54 0.28
N THR A 54 -6.97 1.26 1.04
CA THR A 54 -6.51 2.42 1.85
C THR A 54 -5.47 1.97 2.87
N ALA A 55 -5.70 0.84 3.54
CA ALA A 55 -4.73 0.28 4.49
C ALA A 55 -3.43 -0.14 3.78
N THR A 56 -3.54 -0.69 2.57
CA THR A 56 -2.37 -1.02 1.74
C THR A 56 -1.58 0.24 1.37
N ALA A 57 -2.26 1.33 1.00
CA ALA A 57 -1.61 2.60 0.69
C ALA A 57 -0.86 3.18 1.90
N GLU A 58 -1.47 3.11 3.09
CA GLU A 58 -0.85 3.50 4.36
C GLU A 58 0.41 2.70 4.66
N GLU A 59 0.36 1.38 4.49
CA GLU A 59 1.52 0.51 4.71
C GLU A 59 2.63 0.77 3.68
N ILE A 60 2.29 0.99 2.40
CA ILE A 60 3.29 1.35 1.38
C ILE A 60 3.98 2.67 1.76
N ALA A 61 3.23 3.68 2.19
CA ALA A 61 3.79 4.97 2.60
C ALA A 61 4.72 4.81 3.81
N LEU A 62 4.32 4.00 4.78
CA LEU A 62 5.14 3.68 5.95
C LEU A 62 6.44 2.97 5.54
N LYS A 63 6.36 1.90 4.75
CA LYS A 63 7.54 1.13 4.34
C LYS A 63 8.49 1.93 3.46
N HIS A 64 7.96 2.82 2.62
CA HIS A 64 8.80 3.71 1.82
C HIS A 64 9.55 4.71 2.70
N LYS A 65 8.90 5.35 3.69
CA LYS A 65 9.56 6.22 4.68
C LYS A 65 10.70 5.48 5.39
N GLU A 66 10.41 4.28 5.90
CA GLU A 66 11.37 3.45 6.65
C GLU A 66 12.58 3.02 5.82
N SER A 67 12.38 2.73 4.53
CA SER A 67 13.43 2.15 3.67
C SER A 67 14.27 3.19 2.94
N THR A 68 13.71 4.38 2.68
CA THR A 68 14.34 5.39 1.80
C THR A 68 14.63 6.72 2.50
N PHE A 69 14.04 6.96 3.68
CA PHE A 69 14.05 8.25 4.37
C PHE A 69 13.44 9.41 3.55
N LEU A 70 12.76 9.11 2.44
CA LEU A 70 12.03 10.09 1.65
C LEU A 70 10.65 10.34 2.27
N TRP A 71 10.14 11.55 2.05
CA TRP A 71 8.80 11.87 2.50
C TRP A 71 7.75 11.17 1.63
N SER A 72 6.83 10.45 2.26
CA SER A 72 5.72 9.78 1.59
C SER A 72 4.44 9.95 2.39
N GLU A 73 3.27 10.03 1.77
CA GLU A 73 2.01 10.01 2.53
C GLU A 73 0.98 9.17 1.81
N ALA A 74 0.10 8.54 2.60
CA ALA A 74 -1.06 7.83 2.09
C ALA A 74 -2.31 8.71 2.15
N ILE A 75 -3.19 8.58 1.17
CA ILE A 75 -4.46 9.31 1.12
C ILE A 75 -5.57 8.44 0.55
N GLY A 76 -6.77 8.53 1.12
CA GLY A 76 -7.95 7.93 0.51
C GLY A 76 -8.29 8.63 -0.81
N VAL A 77 -8.56 7.89 -1.88
CA VAL A 77 -8.87 8.43 -3.22
C VAL A 77 -9.98 9.48 -3.16
N LYS A 78 -11.03 9.25 -2.34
CA LYS A 78 -12.13 10.21 -2.18
C LYS A 78 -11.64 11.58 -1.69
N LEU A 79 -10.68 11.60 -0.76
CA LEU A 79 -10.10 12.84 -0.25
C LEU A 79 -9.12 13.45 -1.27
N ALA A 80 -8.35 12.62 -1.98
CA ALA A 80 -7.43 13.07 -3.02
C ALA A 80 -8.16 13.86 -4.14
N LEU A 81 -9.38 13.43 -4.50
CA LEU A 81 -10.20 14.09 -5.52
C LEU A 81 -10.87 15.39 -5.04
N GLN A 82 -10.83 15.70 -3.74
CA GLN A 82 -11.45 16.91 -3.17
C GLN A 82 -10.53 18.15 -3.19
N GLY A 83 -9.36 18.05 -3.83
CA GLY A 83 -8.55 19.21 -4.22
C GLY A 83 -7.52 19.69 -3.21
N HIS A 84 -7.60 19.28 -1.94
CA HIS A 84 -6.56 19.52 -0.93
C HIS A 84 -6.19 18.22 -0.22
N PRO A 85 -5.10 17.54 -0.63
CA PRO A 85 -4.50 16.58 0.27
C PRO A 85 -3.98 17.36 1.48
N PRO A 86 -4.35 17.04 2.73
CA PRO A 86 -3.78 17.65 3.92
C PRO A 86 -2.34 17.13 4.11
N VAL A 87 -1.47 17.42 3.15
CA VAL A 87 -0.05 17.08 3.19
C VAL A 87 0.65 18.35 3.63
N THR A 88 0.50 18.66 4.91
CA THR A 88 1.29 19.72 5.52
C THR A 88 2.73 19.23 5.62
N ALA A 89 3.66 19.97 5.01
CA ALA A 89 5.10 19.77 5.18
C ALA A 89 5.47 19.41 6.62
N PRO A 90 6.36 18.42 6.86
CA PRO A 90 6.88 18.20 8.19
C PRO A 90 7.57 19.50 8.62
N LEU A 91 7.24 19.99 9.82
CA LEU A 91 7.86 21.15 10.45
C LEU A 91 9.32 20.90 10.89
N TRP A 92 9.99 19.87 10.38
CA TRP A 92 11.37 19.58 10.71
C TRP A 92 12.31 20.29 9.71
N ARG A 93 12.69 21.51 10.07
CA ARG A 93 13.92 22.16 9.57
C ARG A 93 15.04 21.82 10.56
N GLY A 94 15.83 20.80 10.21
CA GLY A 94 17.18 20.65 10.75
C GLY A 94 18.11 21.69 10.14
#